data_AF-A0A7Y7CBY7-F1
#
_entry.id   AF-A0A7Y7CBY7-F1
#
_cell.length_a   1.000
_cell.length_b   1.000
_cell.length_c   1.000
_cell.angle_alpha   90.00
_cell.angle_beta   90.00
_cell.angle_gamma   90.00
#
_symmetry.space_group_name_H-M   'P 1'
#
loop_
_entity.id
_entity.type
_entity.pdbx_description
1 polymer ?
#
loop_
_entity_poly.entity_id
_entity_poly.type
_entity_poly.pdbx_seq_one_letter_code
_entity_poly.pdbx_strand_id
1 'polypeptide(L)'
;MSRLLVAVAALLLPTLALADVDARFAKLRDDSEPLGGLGAFLEKYIGACEGALVDAKCKSDAEAFRKKYQGKQLYMIVVEDDAGMLSPGPYSPVTGEYTINITPFFPGGRYAMTHGAPKKSDGNGNPVLPYLTVTGMLPDGWNGQIFSRMFSMRGVRAQVVFTPQGVWSLPKKGGGKNFGVTARIDGLIVTEGRTGTQLGLWLNGKDANASR
;
A
#
# COMPACT_ATOMS: atom_id res chain seq x y z
N MET A 1 28.44 -30.17 43.57
CA MET A 1 28.99 -30.15 42.19
C MET A 1 27.87 -30.65 41.28
N SER A 2 27.07 -29.74 40.68
CA SER A 2 27.19 -29.28 39.27
C SER A 2 27.00 -30.46 38.28
N ARG A 3 26.06 -30.50 37.33
CA ARG A 3 25.60 -29.44 36.42
C ARG A 3 24.22 -29.80 35.82
N LEU A 4 23.33 -28.80 35.79
CA LEU A 4 22.09 -28.79 35.00
C LEU A 4 22.43 -28.57 33.52
N LEU A 5 22.02 -29.47 32.64
CA LEU A 5 22.05 -29.27 31.19
C LEU A 5 20.76 -28.56 30.78
N VAL A 6 20.84 -27.25 30.54
CA VAL A 6 19.78 -26.47 29.90
C VAL A 6 19.98 -26.60 28.39
N ALA A 7 19.09 -27.34 27.73
CA ALA A 7 19.00 -27.39 26.28
C ALA A 7 18.40 -26.07 25.77
N VAL A 8 19.25 -25.19 25.23
CA VAL A 8 18.82 -24.00 24.50
C VAL A 8 18.38 -24.46 23.11
N ALA A 9 17.07 -24.59 22.92
CA ALA A 9 16.47 -24.71 21.60
C ALA A 9 16.61 -23.37 20.87
N ALA A 10 17.67 -23.24 20.07
CA ALA A 10 17.83 -22.15 19.12
C ALA A 10 16.74 -22.29 18.06
N LEU A 11 15.63 -21.57 18.24
CA LEU A 11 14.64 -21.34 17.19
C LEU A 11 15.33 -20.60 16.04
N LEU A 12 15.65 -21.36 14.99
CA LEU A 12 16.06 -20.87 13.67
C LEU A 12 14.87 -20.13 13.06
N LEU A 13 14.67 -18.87 13.47
CA LEU A 13 13.85 -17.94 12.71
C LEU A 13 14.53 -17.76 11.35
N PRO A 14 13.84 -17.95 10.23
CA PRO A 14 14.40 -17.60 8.93
C PRO A 14 14.59 -16.09 8.95
N THR A 15 15.84 -15.67 9.13
CA THR A 15 16.29 -14.32 8.84
C THR A 15 16.16 -14.15 7.33
N LEU A 16 14.95 -13.83 6.87
CA LEU A 16 14.80 -13.14 5.61
C LEU A 16 15.73 -11.94 5.73
N ALA A 17 16.79 -11.93 4.93
CA ALA A 17 17.68 -10.80 4.79
C ALA A 17 16.82 -9.64 4.26
N LEU A 18 16.21 -8.91 5.20
CA LEU A 18 15.59 -7.62 4.99
C LEU A 18 16.75 -6.68 4.70
N ALA A 19 17.16 -6.59 3.43
CA ALA A 19 18.01 -5.51 2.97
C ALA A 19 17.49 -4.20 3.58
N ASP A 20 18.40 -3.38 4.12
CA ASP A 20 18.19 -2.19 4.94
C ASP A 20 16.86 -1.45 4.67
N VAL A 21 15.77 -1.94 5.28
CA VAL A 21 14.49 -1.25 5.27
C VAL A 21 14.63 -0.07 6.20
N ASP A 22 14.26 1.14 5.75
CA ASP A 22 14.30 2.33 6.59
C ASP A 22 13.64 2.07 7.95
N ALA A 23 14.40 2.29 9.04
CA ALA A 23 13.99 1.92 10.39
C ALA A 23 12.66 2.57 10.82
N ARG A 24 12.32 3.74 10.26
CA ARG A 24 11.06 4.42 10.54
C ARG A 24 9.88 3.65 9.93
N PHE A 25 10.04 3.15 8.71
CA PHE A 25 9.03 2.31 8.06
C PHE A 25 8.97 0.93 8.70
N ALA A 26 10.12 0.32 9.01
CA ALA A 26 10.18 -0.99 9.64
C ALA A 26 9.42 -1.01 10.96
N LYS A 27 9.64 0.00 11.83
CA LYS A 27 8.87 0.16 13.07
C LYS A 27 7.37 0.25 12.81
N LEU A 28 6.95 1.10 11.86
CA LEU A 28 5.54 1.27 11.52
C LEU A 28 4.90 -0.04 11.02
N ARG A 29 5.62 -0.81 10.19
CA ARG A 29 5.20 -2.14 9.73
C ARG A 29 5.08 -3.11 10.89
N ASP A 30 6.09 -3.20 11.72
CA ASP A 30 6.19 -4.20 12.80
C ASP A 30 5.14 -3.95 13.89
N ASP A 31 4.73 -2.69 14.07
CA ASP A 31 3.62 -2.29 14.96
C ASP A 31 2.22 -2.50 14.32
N SER A 32 2.13 -2.91 13.05
CA SER A 32 0.88 -3.07 12.29
C SER A 32 0.45 -4.53 12.14
N GLU A 33 -0.87 -4.76 12.00
CA GLU A 33 -1.43 -6.10 11.77
C GLU A 33 -1.27 -6.48 10.28
N PRO A 34 -0.62 -7.62 9.95
CA PRO A 34 -0.45 -8.03 8.55
C PRO A 34 -1.80 -8.41 7.92
N LEU A 35 -2.03 -7.89 6.72
CA LEU A 35 -3.24 -8.14 5.96
C LEU A 35 -3.13 -9.48 5.22
N GLY A 36 -4.03 -10.42 5.51
CA GLY A 36 -4.08 -11.71 4.82
C GLY A 36 -4.45 -11.63 3.32
N GLY A 37 -5.08 -10.53 2.89
CA GLY A 37 -5.40 -10.26 1.49
C GLY A 37 -6.35 -9.06 1.32
N LEU A 38 -6.04 -8.16 0.39
CA LEU A 38 -6.79 -6.91 0.22
C LEU A 38 -8.23 -7.15 -0.25
N GLY A 39 -8.45 -8.00 -1.26
CA GLY A 39 -9.79 -8.27 -1.78
C GLY A 39 -10.77 -8.79 -0.71
N ALA A 40 -10.37 -9.83 0.02
CA ALA A 40 -11.18 -10.40 1.10
C ALA A 40 -11.44 -9.42 2.25
N PHE A 41 -10.48 -8.54 2.54
CA PHE A 41 -10.68 -7.44 3.49
C PHE A 41 -11.73 -6.45 2.98
N LEU A 42 -11.60 -5.99 1.72
CA LEU A 42 -12.51 -5.00 1.13
C LEU A 42 -13.95 -5.52 1.06
N GLU A 43 -14.15 -6.77 0.65
CA GLU A 43 -15.48 -7.39 0.59
C GLU A 43 -16.19 -7.39 1.96
N LYS A 44 -15.48 -7.80 3.02
CA LYS A 44 -16.00 -7.82 4.39
C LYS A 44 -16.20 -6.43 4.97
N TYR A 45 -15.28 -5.49 4.69
CA TYR A 45 -15.35 -4.13 5.20
C TYR A 45 -16.50 -3.34 4.59
N ILE A 46 -16.70 -3.50 3.27
CA ILE A 46 -17.78 -2.83 2.54
C ILE A 46 -19.13 -3.47 2.88
N GLY A 47 -19.19 -4.79 2.99
CA GLY A 47 -20.44 -5.51 3.18
C GLY A 47 -21.33 -5.35 1.95
N ALA A 48 -20.93 -5.99 0.85
CA ALA A 48 -21.61 -5.93 -0.43
C ALA A 48 -22.97 -6.66 -0.41
N CYS A 49 -23.91 -6.13 0.35
CA CYS A 49 -25.25 -6.66 0.49
C CYS A 49 -26.09 -6.18 -0.71
N GLU A 50 -25.88 -6.75 -1.89
CA GLU A 50 -26.66 -6.45 -3.10
C GLU A 50 -27.93 -7.33 -3.17
N GLY A 51 -29.07 -6.73 -3.54
CA GLY A 51 -30.36 -7.44 -3.75
C GLY A 51 -31.55 -6.80 -3.04
N ALA A 52 -32.78 -7.16 -3.43
CA ALA A 52 -34.03 -6.64 -2.82
C ALA A 52 -34.32 -7.23 -1.42
N LEU A 53 -33.65 -8.33 -1.06
CA LEU A 53 -33.73 -9.01 0.23
C LEU A 53 -32.37 -8.95 0.92
N VAL A 54 -31.90 -7.72 1.20
CA VAL A 54 -30.67 -7.54 1.99
C VAL A 54 -30.88 -8.15 3.37
N ASP A 55 -30.15 -9.23 3.66
CA ASP A 55 -30.13 -9.83 4.99
C ASP A 55 -29.59 -8.81 6.00
N ALA A 56 -30.39 -8.49 7.02
CA ALA A 56 -29.99 -7.60 8.13
C ALA A 56 -28.70 -8.08 8.79
N LYS A 57 -28.45 -9.40 8.74
CA LYS A 57 -27.20 -10.01 9.20
C LYS A 57 -25.98 -9.53 8.41
N CYS A 58 -26.07 -9.38 7.08
CA CYS A 58 -24.96 -8.91 6.25
C CYS A 58 -24.50 -7.50 6.66
N LYS A 59 -25.45 -6.58 6.89
CA LYS A 59 -25.14 -5.22 7.37
C LYS A 59 -24.51 -5.24 8.76
N SER A 60 -25.07 -6.03 9.67
CA SER A 60 -24.56 -6.17 11.04
C SER A 60 -23.13 -6.74 11.07
N ASP A 61 -22.86 -7.77 10.26
CA ASP A 61 -21.54 -8.39 10.16
C ASP A 61 -20.50 -7.40 9.60
N ALA A 62 -20.87 -6.61 8.58
CA ALA A 62 -20.00 -5.57 8.03
C ALA A 62 -19.74 -4.44 9.04
N GLU A 63 -20.74 -4.03 9.82
CA GLU A 63 -20.58 -3.06 10.91
C GLU A 63 -19.66 -3.59 12.02
N ALA A 64 -19.86 -4.84 12.44
CA ALA A 64 -19.00 -5.48 13.42
C ALA A 64 -17.56 -5.61 12.92
N PHE A 65 -17.38 -5.97 11.64
CA PHE A 65 -16.07 -6.00 11.01
C PHE A 65 -15.40 -4.62 10.99
N ARG A 66 -16.13 -3.57 10.60
CA ARG A 66 -15.61 -2.19 10.61
C ARG A 66 -15.20 -1.75 12.01
N LYS A 67 -16.02 -2.03 13.04
CA LYS A 67 -15.70 -1.75 14.45
C LYS A 67 -14.43 -2.46 14.91
N LYS A 68 -14.21 -3.73 14.50
CA LYS A 68 -12.99 -4.49 14.81
C LYS A 68 -11.71 -3.81 14.28
N TYR A 69 -11.79 -3.14 13.14
CA TYR A 69 -10.65 -2.50 12.48
C TYR A 69 -10.59 -0.99 12.66
N GLN A 70 -11.50 -0.41 13.44
CA GLN A 70 -11.49 1.03 13.70
C GLN A 70 -10.20 1.43 14.43
N GLY A 71 -9.41 2.31 13.80
CA GLY A 71 -8.15 2.79 14.36
C GLY A 71 -6.99 1.79 14.30
N LYS A 72 -7.19 0.59 13.73
CA LYS A 72 -6.12 -0.39 13.56
C LYS A 72 -5.25 -0.05 12.36
N GLN A 73 -3.93 -0.17 12.53
CA GLN A 73 -2.98 -0.10 11.44
C GLN A 73 -2.82 -1.47 10.82
N LEU A 74 -2.91 -1.52 9.50
CA LEU A 74 -2.81 -2.71 8.68
C LEU A 74 -1.64 -2.57 7.74
N TYR A 75 -0.95 -3.67 7.50
CA TYR A 75 0.20 -3.73 6.60
C TYR A 75 -0.08 -4.67 5.43
N MET A 76 0.28 -4.25 4.22
CA MET A 76 0.24 -5.10 3.03
C MET A 76 1.46 -4.89 2.14
N ILE A 77 1.80 -5.95 1.41
CA ILE A 77 2.80 -5.92 0.33
C ILE A 77 2.03 -5.86 -0.99
N VAL A 78 2.39 -4.89 -1.81
CA VAL A 78 1.98 -4.82 -3.22
C VAL A 78 3.14 -5.38 -4.04
N VAL A 79 2.92 -6.57 -4.58
CA VAL A 79 3.89 -7.25 -5.44
C VAL A 79 3.94 -6.59 -6.82
N GLU A 80 4.97 -6.93 -7.58
CA GLU A 80 5.34 -6.35 -8.89
C GLU A 80 4.17 -6.31 -9.88
N ASP A 81 3.41 -7.39 -9.99
CA ASP A 81 2.27 -7.50 -10.90
C ASP A 81 1.10 -6.59 -10.55
N ASP A 82 1.00 -6.20 -9.27
CA ASP A 82 -0.05 -5.36 -8.73
C ASP A 82 0.40 -3.91 -8.53
N ALA A 83 1.69 -3.61 -8.79
CA ALA A 83 2.30 -2.30 -8.57
C ALA A 83 1.94 -1.24 -9.64
N GLY A 84 0.81 -1.40 -10.34
CA GLY A 84 0.36 -0.49 -11.40
C GLY A 84 0.02 0.93 -10.92
N MET A 85 0.00 1.15 -9.61
CA MET A 85 -0.14 2.48 -9.02
C MET A 85 1.13 3.32 -9.02
N LEU A 86 2.29 2.69 -9.25
CA LEU A 86 3.59 3.35 -9.26
C LEU A 86 3.95 3.76 -10.68
N SER A 87 4.43 4.98 -10.85
CA SER A 87 4.90 5.49 -12.13
C SER A 87 6.11 6.39 -11.96
N PRO A 88 7.02 6.44 -12.95
CA PRO A 88 8.13 7.37 -12.90
C PRO A 88 7.59 8.80 -13.08
N GLY A 89 8.07 9.70 -12.23
CA GLY A 89 7.86 11.14 -12.37
C GLY A 89 9.04 11.82 -13.08
N PRO A 90 9.17 13.14 -12.92
CA PRO A 90 10.31 13.89 -13.45
C PRO A 90 11.66 13.33 -12.98
N TYR A 91 12.67 13.49 -13.83
CA TYR A 91 14.05 13.08 -13.59
C TYR A 91 15.01 14.17 -14.07
N SER A 92 16.07 14.43 -13.31
CA SER A 92 17.15 15.34 -13.65
C SER A 92 18.42 14.58 -14.04
N PRO A 93 18.87 14.67 -15.31
CA PRO A 93 20.11 14.03 -15.73
C PRO A 93 21.37 14.69 -15.16
N VAL A 94 21.25 15.92 -14.64
CA VAL A 94 22.37 16.68 -14.07
C VAL A 94 22.60 16.28 -12.62
N THR A 95 21.52 16.21 -11.83
CA THR A 95 21.60 15.92 -10.39
C THR A 95 21.41 14.45 -10.07
N GLY A 96 20.80 13.67 -10.96
CA GLY A 96 20.42 12.28 -10.67
C GLY A 96 19.15 12.16 -9.82
N GLU A 97 18.49 13.27 -9.49
CA GLU A 97 17.25 13.28 -8.74
C GLU A 97 16.09 12.75 -9.59
N TYR A 98 15.22 11.97 -8.97
CA TYR A 98 13.98 11.52 -9.59
C TYR A 98 12.79 11.68 -8.64
N THR A 99 11.60 11.64 -9.22
CA THR A 99 10.33 11.52 -8.51
C THR A 99 9.65 10.20 -8.89
N ILE A 100 8.95 9.59 -7.94
CA ILE A 100 8.00 8.51 -8.18
C ILE A 100 6.61 9.04 -7.84
N ASN A 101 5.70 8.94 -8.80
CA ASN A 101 4.29 9.24 -8.59
C ASN A 101 3.57 7.96 -8.15
N ILE A 102 2.84 8.06 -7.05
CA ILE A 102 2.05 6.97 -6.49
C ILE A 102 0.58 7.39 -6.58
N THR A 103 -0.19 6.70 -7.41
CA THR A 103 -1.65 6.84 -7.42
C THR A 103 -2.18 6.09 -6.20
N PRO A 104 -2.80 6.71 -5.19
CA PRO A 104 -3.17 5.98 -3.99
C PRO A 104 -4.49 5.21 -4.19
N PHE A 105 -4.52 4.32 -5.18
CA PHE A 105 -5.63 3.44 -5.56
C PHE A 105 -5.11 2.00 -5.60
N PHE A 106 -5.60 1.18 -4.68
CA PHE A 106 -5.14 -0.20 -4.49
C PHE A 106 -6.32 -1.14 -4.76
N PRO A 107 -6.36 -1.80 -5.93
CA PRO A 107 -7.48 -2.66 -6.31
C PRO A 107 -7.49 -3.95 -5.50
N GLY A 108 -8.69 -4.46 -5.21
CA GLY A 108 -8.89 -5.79 -4.62
C GLY A 108 -10.25 -6.34 -5.02
N GLY A 109 -10.26 -7.24 -6.00
CA GLY A 109 -11.49 -7.76 -6.61
C GLY A 109 -12.26 -6.64 -7.32
N ARG A 110 -13.54 -6.47 -6.97
CA ARG A 110 -14.43 -5.43 -7.54
C ARG A 110 -14.41 -4.09 -6.77
N TYR A 111 -13.54 -3.96 -5.77
CA TYR A 111 -13.41 -2.80 -4.90
C TYR A 111 -11.98 -2.26 -4.92
N ALA A 112 -11.75 -1.13 -4.27
CA ALA A 112 -10.42 -0.61 -4.04
C ALA A 112 -10.28 0.06 -2.67
N MET A 113 -9.07 0.03 -2.12
CA MET A 113 -8.65 0.92 -1.06
C MET A 113 -8.06 2.19 -1.65
N THR A 114 -8.37 3.35 -1.08
CA THR A 114 -7.80 4.64 -1.51
C THR A 114 -7.25 5.44 -0.34
N HIS A 115 -6.23 6.27 -0.59
CA HIS A 115 -5.85 7.30 0.37
C HIS A 115 -6.85 8.47 0.32
N GLY A 116 -7.63 8.65 1.38
CA GLY A 116 -8.76 9.57 1.37
C GLY A 116 -9.90 9.09 0.47
N ALA A 117 -11.05 9.76 0.57
CA ALA A 117 -12.22 9.44 -0.24
C ALA A 117 -12.16 10.20 -1.57
N PRO A 118 -12.22 9.52 -2.73
CA PRO A 118 -12.29 10.20 -4.01
C PRO A 118 -13.63 10.94 -4.12
N LYS A 119 -13.59 12.17 -4.64
CA LYS A 119 -14.77 13.04 -4.73
C LYS A 119 -15.42 13.05 -6.11
N LYS A 120 -14.72 12.57 -7.14
CA LYS A 120 -15.16 12.58 -8.53
C LYS A 120 -14.52 11.44 -9.31
N SER A 121 -15.07 11.18 -10.49
CA SER A 121 -14.53 10.24 -11.46
C SER A 121 -14.06 10.97 -12.73
N ASP A 122 -13.14 10.36 -13.47
CA ASP A 122 -12.73 10.82 -14.79
C ASP A 122 -13.76 10.45 -15.88
N GLY A 123 -13.46 10.77 -17.14
CA GLY A 123 -14.33 10.48 -18.29
C GLY A 123 -14.58 8.99 -18.55
N ASN A 124 -13.75 8.11 -17.97
CA ASN A 124 -13.83 6.66 -18.04
C ASN A 124 -14.51 6.06 -16.80
N GLY A 125 -14.87 6.87 -15.81
CA GLY A 125 -15.50 6.44 -14.56
C GLY A 125 -14.51 5.99 -13.48
N ASN A 126 -13.21 6.22 -13.66
CA ASN A 126 -12.20 5.91 -12.65
C ASN A 126 -12.15 7.00 -11.58
N PRO A 127 -11.98 6.66 -10.29
CA PRO A 127 -11.82 7.66 -9.25
C PRO A 127 -10.60 8.56 -9.49
N VAL A 128 -10.78 9.88 -9.33
CA VAL A 128 -9.68 10.85 -9.43
C VAL A 128 -9.08 11.08 -8.05
N LEU A 129 -7.78 10.82 -7.90
CA LEU A 129 -7.03 10.95 -6.66
C LEU A 129 -5.76 11.78 -6.91
N PRO A 130 -5.34 12.65 -5.97
CA PRO A 130 -4.05 13.30 -6.06
C PRO A 130 -2.92 12.26 -5.89
N TYR A 131 -1.82 12.45 -6.61
CA TYR A 131 -0.63 11.61 -6.41
C TYR A 131 -0.04 11.85 -5.02
N LEU A 132 0.47 10.76 -4.43
CA LEU A 132 1.54 10.86 -3.44
C LEU A 132 2.85 10.87 -4.21
N THR A 133 3.80 11.67 -3.79
CA THR A 133 5.10 11.79 -4.45
C THR A 133 6.20 11.45 -3.47
N VAL A 134 7.19 10.70 -3.94
CA VAL A 134 8.45 10.49 -3.24
C VAL A 134 9.60 10.81 -4.16
N THR A 135 10.67 11.35 -3.60
CA THR A 135 11.90 11.68 -4.33
C THR A 135 13.03 10.75 -3.92
N GLY A 136 14.03 10.68 -4.77
CA GLY A 136 15.25 9.93 -4.50
C GLY A 136 16.37 10.31 -5.45
N MET A 137 17.52 9.68 -5.22
CA MET A 137 18.71 9.78 -6.06
C MET A 137 18.89 8.47 -6.80
N LEU A 138 19.17 8.55 -8.10
CA LEU A 138 19.42 7.35 -8.89
C LEU A 138 20.53 6.51 -8.25
N PRO A 139 20.33 5.19 -8.16
CA PRO A 139 21.40 4.28 -7.77
C PRO A 139 22.61 4.39 -8.71
N ASP A 140 23.80 4.07 -8.19
CA ASP A 140 25.02 4.09 -8.99
C ASP A 140 24.88 3.24 -10.26
N GLY A 141 25.32 3.80 -11.40
CA GLY A 141 25.22 3.15 -12.71
C GLY A 141 23.83 3.19 -13.35
N TRP A 142 22.81 3.76 -12.68
CA TRP A 142 21.51 3.99 -13.31
C TRP A 142 21.49 5.29 -14.10
N ASN A 143 20.70 5.30 -15.17
CA ASN A 143 20.31 6.50 -15.88
C ASN A 143 18.77 6.56 -15.96
N GLY A 144 18.22 7.67 -16.45
CA GLY A 144 16.77 7.85 -16.54
C GLY A 144 16.03 6.76 -17.35
N GLN A 145 16.70 6.15 -18.34
CA GLN A 145 16.13 5.06 -19.14
C GLN A 145 16.01 3.77 -18.32
N ILE A 146 17.06 3.43 -17.56
CA ILE A 146 17.05 2.27 -16.64
C ILE A 146 15.95 2.46 -15.59
N PHE A 147 15.90 3.64 -14.97
CA PHE A 147 14.88 3.98 -13.98
C PHE A 147 13.46 3.84 -14.54
N SER A 148 13.17 4.45 -15.68
CA SER A 148 11.84 4.36 -16.31
C SER A 148 11.48 2.91 -16.66
N ARG A 149 12.46 2.11 -17.09
CA ARG A 149 12.27 0.69 -17.42
C ARG A 149 11.88 -0.14 -16.20
N MET A 150 12.30 0.23 -14.98
CA MET A 150 11.88 -0.50 -13.78
C MET A 150 10.38 -0.47 -13.56
N PHE A 151 9.69 0.60 -13.96
CA PHE A 151 8.23 0.67 -13.85
C PHE A 151 7.54 -0.10 -14.98
N SER A 152 8.00 0.05 -16.23
CA SER A 152 7.39 -0.63 -17.36
C SER A 152 7.58 -2.16 -17.33
N MET A 153 8.69 -2.61 -16.75
CA MET A 153 9.01 -4.04 -16.59
C MET A 153 8.53 -4.60 -15.24
N ARG A 154 7.76 -3.85 -14.45
CA ARG A 154 7.28 -4.27 -13.12
C ARG A 154 8.42 -4.67 -12.16
N GLY A 155 9.57 -4.02 -12.26
CA GLY A 155 10.72 -4.24 -11.38
C GLY A 155 10.64 -3.50 -10.04
N VAL A 156 9.47 -2.99 -9.64
CA VAL A 156 9.28 -2.24 -8.40
C VAL A 156 8.19 -2.86 -7.54
N ARG A 157 8.36 -2.78 -6.22
CA ARG A 157 7.41 -3.25 -5.21
C ARG A 157 7.08 -2.11 -4.26
N ALA A 158 5.87 -2.14 -3.71
CA ALA A 158 5.51 -1.26 -2.61
C ALA A 158 5.12 -2.07 -1.38
N GLN A 159 5.41 -1.52 -0.20
CA GLN A 159 4.79 -1.96 1.03
C GLN A 159 4.04 -0.77 1.64
N VAL A 160 2.84 -1.04 2.15
CA VAL A 160 1.91 0.00 2.57
C VAL A 160 1.43 -0.30 3.98
N VAL A 161 1.52 0.70 4.85
CA VAL A 161 0.84 0.71 6.15
C VAL A 161 -0.29 1.73 6.09
N PHE A 162 -1.49 1.31 6.49
CA PHE A 162 -2.69 2.13 6.41
C PHE A 162 -3.66 1.86 7.55
N THR A 163 -4.50 2.85 7.84
CA THR A 163 -5.62 2.79 8.77
C THR A 163 -6.93 2.95 7.99
N PRO A 164 -7.84 1.97 7.96
CA PRO A 164 -9.13 2.11 7.30
C PRO A 164 -10.02 3.11 8.06
N GLN A 165 -10.75 3.96 7.33
CA GLN A 165 -11.54 5.06 7.88
C GLN A 165 -13.03 4.95 7.57
N GLY A 166 -13.41 4.35 6.43
CA GLY A 166 -14.81 4.28 6.03
C GLY A 166 -15.00 3.72 4.63
N VAL A 167 -16.26 3.67 4.19
CA VAL A 167 -16.63 3.24 2.84
C VAL A 167 -16.93 4.49 2.01
N TRP A 168 -16.41 4.56 0.79
CA TRP A 168 -16.80 5.57 -0.19
C TRP A 168 -17.60 4.93 -1.32
N SER A 169 -18.41 5.73 -2.00
CA SER A 169 -19.09 5.33 -3.22
C SER A 169 -19.08 6.44 -4.25
N LEU A 170 -18.85 6.11 -5.51
CA LEU A 170 -18.91 7.04 -6.64
C LEU A 170 -19.90 6.53 -7.69
N PRO A 171 -20.64 7.42 -8.37
CA PRO A 171 -21.48 7.02 -9.49
C PRO A 171 -20.62 6.48 -10.64
N LYS A 172 -21.07 5.39 -11.27
CA LYS A 172 -20.41 4.83 -12.45
C LYS A 172 -21.05 5.37 -13.73
N LYS A 173 -20.23 5.62 -14.75
CA LYS A 173 -20.71 5.94 -16.10
C LYS A 173 -21.47 4.73 -16.66
N GLY A 174 -22.74 4.92 -17.04
CA GLY A 174 -23.63 3.83 -17.49
C GLY A 174 -24.50 3.21 -16.39
N GLY A 175 -24.53 3.79 -15.18
CA GLY A 175 -25.40 3.34 -14.08
C GLY A 175 -24.67 2.51 -13.02
N GLY A 176 -25.22 2.51 -11.80
CA GLY A 176 -24.62 1.85 -10.63
C GLY A 176 -23.61 2.72 -9.88
N LYS A 177 -22.92 2.11 -8.91
CA LYS A 177 -21.92 2.77 -8.06
C LYS A 177 -20.64 1.93 -7.97
N ASN A 178 -19.50 2.59 -8.02
CA ASN A 178 -18.23 2.05 -7.57
C ASN A 178 -18.16 2.22 -6.05
N PHE A 179 -17.64 1.22 -5.35
CA PHE A 179 -17.43 1.28 -3.91
C PHE A 179 -15.97 1.01 -3.58
N GLY A 180 -15.53 1.52 -2.45
CA GLY A 180 -14.21 1.22 -1.92
C GLY A 180 -14.08 1.62 -0.47
N VAL A 181 -12.88 1.38 0.08
CA VAL A 181 -12.54 1.73 1.44
C VAL A 181 -11.63 2.95 1.43
N THR A 182 -12.04 4.00 2.12
CA THR A 182 -11.18 5.13 2.43
C THR A 182 -10.21 4.70 3.52
N ALA A 183 -8.93 4.92 3.31
CA ALA A 183 -7.90 4.70 4.31
C ALA A 183 -6.99 5.94 4.45
N ARG A 184 -6.41 6.11 5.64
CA ARG A 184 -5.23 6.96 5.82
C ARG A 184 -4.02 6.07 5.59
N ILE A 185 -3.14 6.43 4.65
CA ILE A 185 -1.84 5.78 4.52
C ILE A 185 -0.96 6.44 5.56
N ASP A 186 -0.37 5.63 6.42
CA ASP A 186 0.55 6.08 7.47
C ASP A 186 1.99 6.02 6.96
N GLY A 187 2.29 5.04 6.09
CA GLY A 187 3.57 4.92 5.42
C GLY A 187 3.50 4.09 4.15
N LEU A 188 4.38 4.40 3.21
CA LEU A 188 4.59 3.64 1.99
C LEU A 188 6.07 3.67 1.61
N ILE A 189 6.65 2.49 1.43
CA ILE A 189 8.02 2.32 0.92
C ILE A 189 7.97 1.71 -0.47
N VAL A 190 8.76 2.27 -1.39
CA VAL A 190 8.98 1.72 -2.74
C VAL A 190 10.38 1.13 -2.79
N THR A 191 10.48 -0.09 -3.33
CA THR A 191 11.73 -0.84 -3.41
C THR A 191 11.90 -1.45 -4.80
N GLU A 192 13.15 -1.67 -5.21
CA GLU A 192 13.47 -2.48 -6.37
C GLU A 192 13.18 -3.96 -6.06
N GLY A 193 12.49 -4.63 -6.99
CA GLY A 193 11.89 -5.93 -6.74
C GLY A 193 12.89 -7.06 -6.46
N ARG A 194 14.05 -7.04 -7.12
CA ARG A 194 15.04 -8.13 -7.03
C ARG A 194 15.99 -8.00 -5.84
N THR A 195 16.41 -6.78 -5.54
CA THR A 195 17.46 -6.46 -4.56
C THR A 195 16.89 -5.90 -3.26
N GLY A 196 15.65 -5.40 -3.28
CA GLY A 196 15.05 -4.71 -2.14
C GLY A 196 15.59 -3.30 -1.92
N THR A 197 16.44 -2.77 -2.82
CA THR A 197 16.98 -1.41 -2.70
C THR A 197 15.84 -0.40 -2.60
N GLN A 198 15.86 0.44 -1.57
CA GLN A 198 14.85 1.48 -1.39
C GLN A 198 14.95 2.53 -2.51
N LEU A 199 13.82 2.77 -3.18
CA LEU A 199 13.67 3.77 -4.23
C LEU A 199 12.86 4.98 -3.74
N GLY A 200 12.10 4.87 -2.66
CA GLY A 200 11.35 6.01 -2.16
C GLY A 200 10.64 5.68 -0.86
N LEU A 201 10.38 6.71 -0.08
CA LEU A 201 9.72 6.58 1.22
C LEU A 201 8.76 7.74 1.44
N TRP A 202 7.51 7.40 1.68
CA TRP A 202 6.45 8.33 2.05
C TRP A 202 6.01 8.01 3.47
N LEU A 203 6.04 8.99 4.37
CA LEU A 203 5.67 8.83 5.77
C LEU A 203 4.86 10.03 6.26
N ASN A 204 3.80 9.75 7.03
CA ASN A 204 3.04 10.78 7.74
C ASN A 204 2.60 11.97 6.86
N GLY A 205 2.10 11.70 5.66
CA GLY A 205 1.54 12.74 4.79
C GLY A 205 2.53 13.36 3.80
N LYS A 206 3.80 12.94 3.79
CA LYS A 206 4.82 13.57 2.95
C LYS A 206 5.92 12.61 2.50
N ASP A 207 6.65 13.06 1.49
CA ASP A 207 7.94 12.51 1.13
C ASP A 207 8.90 12.58 2.32
N ALA A 208 9.48 11.44 2.69
CA ALA A 208 10.41 11.33 3.81
C ALA A 208 11.86 11.66 3.41
N ASN A 209 12.14 11.74 2.10
CA ASN A 209 13.44 12.09 1.52
C ASN A 209 13.53 13.56 1.11
N ALA A 210 12.39 14.26 0.99
CA ALA A 210 12.39 15.70 0.76
C ALA A 210 13.17 16.39 1.88
N SER A 211 14.29 17.03 1.52
CA SER A 211 15.00 17.95 2.39
C SER A 211 14.01 18.99 2.91
N ARG A 212 14.01 19.23 4.22
CA ARG A 212 13.22 20.31 4.82
C ARG A 212 13.53 21.65 4.16
#